data_AF-A0A7V5ARR2-F1
#
_entry.id   AF-A0A7V5ARR2-F1
#
_cell.length_a   1.000
_cell.length_b   1.000
_cell.length_c   1.000
_cell.angle_alpha   90.00
_cell.angle_beta   90.00
_cell.angle_gamma   90.00
#
_symmetry.space_group_name_H-M   'P 1'
#
loop_
_entity.id
_entity.type
_entity.pdbx_description
1 polymer ?
#
loop_
_entity_poly.entity_id
_entity_poly.type
_entity_poly.pdbx_seq_one_letter_code
_entity_poly.pdbx_strand_id
1 'polypeptide(L)'
;MQPVVVRRYRESETYQVIDGAHRLRAAKKAGIKTIPCVVIEADNDEEAKLKTVMLNRLRGKFDAKELARLVKEFDADQTRNLLAFNEKERKDLLSLLNLEAPSVKAEWVSRPPLRVVIEFLTDEATEVEVEKVLMQVMKEQNIKTRGEALLFLCRFWAQMCSNAQQK
;
A
#
# COMPACT_ATOMS: atom_id res chain seq x y z
N MET A 1 14.96 11.85 -12.84
CA MET A 1 14.19 12.46 -11.72
C MET A 1 13.17 13.40 -12.34
N GLN A 2 11.87 13.22 -12.10
CA GLN A 2 10.84 14.13 -12.65
C GLN A 2 10.95 15.52 -11.96
N PRO A 3 10.74 16.64 -12.68
CA PRO A 3 10.80 18.00 -12.11
C PRO A 3 9.62 18.30 -11.18
N VAL A 4 9.78 19.31 -10.31
CA VAL A 4 8.72 19.87 -9.46
C VAL A 4 7.87 20.84 -10.28
N VAL A 5 6.55 20.83 -10.13
CA VAL A 5 5.66 21.75 -10.84
C VAL A 5 5.31 22.90 -9.90
N VAL A 6 5.49 24.13 -10.39
CA VAL A 6 5.27 25.36 -9.63
C VAL A 6 4.42 26.34 -10.43
N ARG A 7 3.73 27.25 -9.74
CA ARG A 7 3.20 28.49 -10.35
C ARG A 7 3.88 29.70 -9.76
N ARG A 8 3.95 30.78 -10.53
CA ARG A 8 4.38 32.09 -10.04
C ARG A 8 3.23 32.72 -9.24
N TYR A 9 3.55 33.36 -8.12
CA TYR A 9 2.59 34.20 -7.42
C TYR A 9 2.48 35.54 -8.16
N ARG A 10 1.26 36.05 -8.40
CA ARG A 10 1.02 37.22 -9.28
C ARG A 10 1.79 38.48 -8.85
N GLU A 11 2.03 38.63 -7.55
CA GLU A 11 2.57 39.86 -6.95
C GLU A 11 3.98 39.69 -6.33
N SER A 12 4.64 38.55 -6.53
CA SER A 12 5.97 38.32 -5.98
C SER A 12 6.86 37.46 -6.90
N GLU A 13 8.17 37.52 -6.67
CA GLU A 13 9.12 36.58 -7.29
C GLU A 13 9.13 35.20 -6.63
N THR A 14 8.08 34.88 -5.85
CA THR A 14 7.97 33.60 -5.18
C THR A 14 7.11 32.63 -5.99
N TYR A 15 7.43 31.35 -5.84
CA TYR A 15 6.77 30.26 -6.53
C TYR A 15 6.01 29.39 -5.53
N GLN A 16 4.77 29.03 -5.86
CA GLN A 16 4.00 28.06 -5.11
C GLN A 16 4.16 26.68 -5.76
N VAL A 17 4.43 25.67 -4.95
CA VAL A 17 4.45 24.27 -5.41
C VAL A 17 3.03 23.80 -5.66
N ILE A 18 2.78 23.41 -6.90
CA ILE A 18 1.53 22.74 -7.31
C ILE A 18 1.71 21.23 -7.13
N ASP A 19 2.87 20.70 -7.53
CA ASP A 19 3.11 19.27 -7.46
C ASP A 19 4.59 18.94 -7.25
N GLY A 20 4.87 17.87 -6.50
CA GLY A 20 6.21 17.46 -6.11
C GLY A 20 6.65 17.95 -4.73
N ALA A 21 5.71 18.28 -3.84
CA ALA A 21 6.00 18.74 -2.47
C ALA A 21 6.93 17.78 -1.69
N HIS A 22 6.73 16.46 -1.82
CA HIS A 22 7.60 15.46 -1.19
C HIS A 22 9.04 15.51 -1.72
N ARG A 23 9.23 15.70 -3.03
CA ARG A 23 10.56 15.85 -3.64
C ARG A 23 11.23 17.14 -3.19
N LEU A 24 10.49 18.24 -3.12
CA LEU A 24 11.01 19.49 -2.59
C LEU A 24 11.46 19.33 -1.13
N ARG A 25 10.66 18.66 -0.29
CA ARG A 25 11.04 18.37 1.11
C ARG A 25 12.29 17.49 1.19
N ALA A 26 12.40 16.46 0.36
CA ALA A 26 13.58 15.60 0.32
C ALA A 26 14.82 16.39 -0.12
N ALA A 27 14.72 17.22 -1.16
CA ALA A 27 15.80 18.08 -1.63
C ALA A 27 16.25 19.07 -0.54
N LYS A 28 15.31 19.68 0.18
CA LYS A 28 15.61 20.55 1.34
C LYS A 28 16.36 19.80 2.44
N LYS A 29 15.91 18.58 2.79
CA LYS A 29 16.59 17.73 3.78
C LYS A 29 17.99 17.31 3.32
N ALA A 30 18.20 17.14 2.03
CA ALA A 30 19.49 16.80 1.42
C ALA A 30 20.42 18.02 1.22
N GLY A 31 20.01 19.23 1.62
CA GLY A 31 20.82 20.45 1.47
C GLY A 31 20.97 20.95 0.03
N ILE A 32 20.12 20.47 -0.90
CA ILE A 32 20.16 20.87 -2.30
C ILE A 32 19.59 22.28 -2.44
N LYS A 33 20.41 23.22 -2.95
CA LYS A 33 20.04 24.64 -3.10
C LYS A 33 19.15 24.92 -4.30
N THR A 34 19.29 24.14 -5.37
CA THR A 34 18.57 24.33 -6.65
C THR A 34 17.98 23.02 -7.13
N ILE A 35 16.73 23.07 -7.62
CA ILE A 35 16.03 21.90 -8.15
C ILE A 35 15.39 22.22 -9.50
N PRO A 36 15.27 21.24 -10.42
CA PRO A 36 14.57 21.45 -11.67
C PRO A 36 13.07 21.62 -11.40
N CYS A 37 12.50 22.70 -11.95
CA CYS A 37 11.07 22.97 -11.86
C CYS A 37 10.47 23.30 -13.23
N VAL A 38 9.17 23.03 -13.38
CA VAL A 38 8.35 23.42 -14.51
C VAL A 38 7.35 24.45 -14.00
N VAL A 39 7.36 25.64 -14.62
CA VAL A 39 6.43 26.71 -14.29
C VAL A 39 5.17 26.53 -15.13
N ILE A 40 4.01 26.51 -14.49
CA ILE A 40 2.71 26.56 -15.15
C ILE A 40 1.98 27.85 -14.76
N GLU A 41 1.25 28.40 -15.72
CA GLU A 41 0.37 29.54 -15.48
C GLU A 41 -0.88 29.04 -14.76
N ALA A 42 -1.29 29.72 -13.70
CA ALA A 42 -2.54 29.45 -12.99
C ALA A 42 -2.97 30.75 -12.32
N ASP A 43 -4.06 31.30 -12.82
CA ASP A 43 -4.52 32.66 -12.56
C ASP A 43 -5.14 32.81 -11.17
N ASN A 44 -5.79 31.76 -10.67
CA ASN A 44 -6.39 31.75 -9.36
C ASN A 44 -6.04 30.47 -8.59
N ASP A 45 -6.33 30.48 -7.30
CA ASP A 45 -6.05 29.35 -6.40
C ASP A 45 -6.84 28.09 -6.77
N GLU A 46 -8.04 28.26 -7.32
CA GLU A 46 -8.91 27.17 -7.78
C GLU A 46 -8.29 26.43 -8.96
N GLU A 47 -7.78 27.16 -9.95
CA GLU A 47 -7.10 26.61 -11.12
C GLU A 47 -5.81 25.90 -10.73
N ALA A 48 -5.06 26.45 -9.76
CA ALA A 48 -3.86 25.80 -9.22
C ALA A 48 -4.20 24.46 -8.54
N LYS A 49 -5.28 24.41 -7.75
CA LYS A 49 -5.77 23.18 -7.11
C LYS A 49 -6.24 22.16 -8.16
N LEU A 50 -6.98 22.59 -9.16
CA LEU A 50 -7.42 21.74 -10.27
C LEU A 50 -6.25 21.11 -11.02
N LYS A 51 -5.24 21.92 -11.40
CA LYS A 51 -4.04 21.42 -12.08
C LYS A 51 -3.26 20.44 -11.21
N THR A 52 -3.20 20.67 -9.90
CA THR A 52 -2.62 19.70 -8.95
C THR A 52 -3.33 18.36 -9.04
N VAL A 53 -4.66 18.36 -9.02
CA VAL A 53 -5.46 17.14 -9.07
C VAL A 53 -5.37 16.44 -10.42
N MET A 54 -5.38 17.18 -11.51
CA MET A 54 -5.16 16.65 -12.86
C MET A 54 -3.79 15.94 -12.97
N LEU A 55 -2.72 16.57 -12.48
CA LEU A 55 -1.37 15.99 -12.47
C LEU A 55 -1.29 14.74 -11.60
N ASN A 56 -1.98 14.72 -10.46
CA ASN A 56 -2.09 13.54 -9.59
C ASN A 56 -2.86 12.40 -10.26
N ARG A 57 -3.95 12.70 -11.00
CA ARG A 57 -4.71 11.72 -11.81
C ARG A 57 -3.85 11.11 -12.90
N LEU A 58 -3.14 11.92 -13.69
CA LEU A 58 -2.23 11.43 -14.75
C LEU A 58 -1.15 10.48 -14.21
N ARG A 59 -0.82 10.59 -12.92
CA ARG A 59 0.14 9.72 -12.23
C ARG A 59 -0.49 8.53 -11.50
N GLY A 60 -1.82 8.41 -11.51
CA GLY A 60 -2.57 7.35 -10.82
C GLY A 60 -2.54 7.43 -9.29
N LYS A 61 -2.26 8.60 -8.71
CA LYS A 61 -2.13 8.79 -7.25
C LYS A 61 -3.09 9.87 -6.76
N PHE A 62 -4.36 9.51 -6.60
CA PHE A 62 -5.38 10.42 -6.05
C PHE A 62 -6.28 9.69 -5.05
N ASP A 63 -6.74 10.43 -4.04
CA ASP A 63 -7.84 9.98 -3.19
C ASP A 63 -9.16 10.22 -3.92
N ALA A 64 -9.91 9.14 -4.16
CA ALA A 64 -11.15 9.19 -4.93
C ALA A 64 -12.24 10.03 -4.24
N LYS A 65 -12.26 10.10 -2.90
CA LYS A 65 -13.23 10.91 -2.16
C LYS A 65 -12.88 12.40 -2.22
N GLU A 66 -11.61 12.75 -2.04
CA GLU A 66 -11.17 14.16 -2.16
C GLU A 66 -11.37 14.67 -3.59
N LEU A 67 -11.07 13.84 -4.59
CA LEU A 67 -11.36 14.16 -5.99
C LEU A 67 -12.86 14.37 -6.22
N ALA A 68 -13.72 13.50 -5.68
CA ALA A 68 -15.16 13.64 -5.84
C ALA A 68 -15.71 14.92 -5.18
N ARG A 69 -15.17 15.34 -4.02
CA ARG A 69 -15.53 16.62 -3.38
C ARG A 69 -15.12 17.80 -4.26
N LEU A 70 -13.91 17.76 -4.80
CA LEU A 70 -13.43 18.81 -5.68
C LEU A 70 -14.28 18.91 -6.95
N VAL A 71 -14.59 17.78 -7.59
CA VAL A 71 -15.45 17.72 -8.78
C VAL A 71 -16.88 18.21 -8.52
N LYS A 72 -17.36 18.17 -7.26
CA LYS A 72 -18.65 18.73 -6.85
C LYS A 72 -18.65 20.27 -6.85
N GLU A 73 -17.50 20.90 -6.62
CA GLU A 73 -17.36 22.36 -6.60
C GLU A 73 -17.33 22.98 -8.01
N PHE A 74 -17.02 22.18 -9.04
CA PHE A 74 -16.96 22.63 -10.44
C PHE A 74 -18.19 22.24 -11.24
N ASP A 75 -18.55 23.06 -12.22
CA ASP A 75 -19.63 22.76 -13.16
C ASP A 75 -19.23 21.68 -14.19
N ALA A 76 -20.18 21.28 -15.05
CA ALA A 76 -19.95 20.22 -16.04
C ALA A 76 -18.88 20.61 -17.07
N ASP A 77 -18.90 21.85 -17.51
CA ASP A 77 -18.04 22.36 -18.58
C ASP A 77 -16.61 22.55 -18.08
N GLN A 78 -16.43 23.09 -16.87
CA GLN A 78 -15.15 23.17 -16.18
C GLN A 78 -14.57 21.78 -15.92
N THR A 79 -15.39 20.84 -15.47
CA THR A 79 -14.95 19.45 -15.23
C THR A 79 -14.51 18.78 -16.53
N ARG A 80 -15.24 19.00 -17.63
CA ARG A 80 -14.91 18.45 -18.95
C ARG A 80 -13.65 19.08 -19.54
N ASN A 81 -13.56 20.40 -19.51
CA ASN A 81 -12.47 21.15 -20.13
C ASN A 81 -11.16 21.06 -19.34
N LEU A 82 -11.23 21.04 -18.01
CA LEU A 82 -10.05 21.13 -17.14
C LEU A 82 -9.57 19.76 -16.63
N LEU A 83 -10.49 18.81 -16.42
CA LEU A 83 -10.15 17.48 -15.89
C LEU A 83 -10.32 16.36 -16.91
N ALA A 84 -10.82 16.67 -18.12
CA ALA A 84 -11.09 15.71 -19.19
C ALA A 84 -11.93 14.51 -18.71
N PHE A 85 -12.87 14.74 -17.78
CA PHE A 85 -13.86 13.73 -17.42
C PHE A 85 -15.03 13.77 -18.39
N ASN A 86 -15.48 12.59 -18.81
CA ASN A 86 -16.78 12.48 -19.46
C ASN A 86 -17.92 12.54 -18.42
N GLU A 87 -19.15 12.75 -18.87
CA GLU A 87 -20.31 12.89 -17.97
C GLU A 87 -20.54 11.64 -17.10
N LYS A 88 -20.26 10.45 -17.65
CA LYS A 88 -20.38 9.18 -16.92
C LYS A 88 -19.36 9.09 -15.80
N GLU A 89 -18.10 9.36 -16.08
CA GLU A 89 -17.02 9.37 -15.08
C GLU A 89 -17.29 10.39 -13.98
N ARG A 90 -17.80 11.60 -14.33
CA ARG A 90 -18.19 12.61 -13.35
C ARG A 90 -19.30 12.07 -12.43
N LYS A 91 -20.33 11.44 -13.00
CA LYS A 91 -21.43 10.85 -12.23
C LYS A 91 -20.94 9.73 -11.31
N ASP A 92 -20.10 8.84 -11.81
CA ASP A 92 -19.54 7.73 -11.05
C ASP A 92 -18.67 8.26 -9.89
N LEU A 93 -17.84 9.27 -10.13
CA LEU A 93 -17.07 9.96 -9.08
C LEU A 93 -17.97 10.59 -8.01
N LEU A 94 -19.01 11.32 -8.41
CA LEU A 94 -19.94 11.95 -7.48
C LEU A 94 -20.73 10.92 -6.66
N SER A 95 -21.01 9.74 -7.23
CA SER A 95 -21.66 8.65 -6.51
C SER A 95 -20.86 8.18 -5.29
N LEU A 96 -19.53 8.31 -5.32
CA LEU A 96 -18.66 7.95 -4.20
C LEU A 96 -18.91 8.76 -2.94
N LEU A 97 -19.42 9.99 -3.07
CA LEU A 97 -19.76 10.83 -1.92
C LEU A 97 -21.01 10.34 -1.19
N ASN A 98 -21.88 9.63 -1.91
CA ASN A 98 -23.15 9.11 -1.40
C ASN A 98 -23.06 7.62 -1.04
N LEU A 99 -21.90 6.99 -1.24
CA LEU A 99 -21.66 5.63 -0.76
C LEU A 99 -21.56 5.66 0.76
N GLU A 100 -22.59 5.17 1.42
CA GLU A 100 -22.48 4.77 2.82
C GLU A 100 -21.47 3.63 2.90
N ALA A 101 -20.55 3.72 3.87
CA ALA A 101 -19.70 2.57 4.16
C ALA A 101 -20.63 1.39 4.42
N PRO A 102 -20.41 0.22 3.79
CA PRO A 102 -21.21 -0.94 4.10
C PRO A 102 -21.18 -1.10 5.61
N SER A 103 -22.36 -1.27 6.22
CA SER A 103 -22.47 -1.58 7.64
C SER A 103 -21.96 -3.00 7.85
N VAL A 104 -20.63 -3.14 7.80
CA VAL A 104 -19.97 -4.36 8.23
C VAL A 104 -20.14 -4.36 9.73
N LYS A 105 -21.20 -5.02 10.21
CA LYS A 105 -21.23 -5.50 11.58
C LYS A 105 -20.00 -6.38 11.69
N ALA A 106 -18.97 -5.89 12.36
CA ALA A 106 -17.80 -6.66 12.71
C ALA A 106 -18.21 -7.70 13.75
N GLU A 107 -19.04 -8.65 13.34
CA GLU A 107 -19.26 -9.85 14.08
C GLU A 107 -17.95 -10.62 13.98
N TRP A 108 -17.31 -10.78 15.13
CA TRP A 108 -16.24 -11.74 15.30
C TRP A 108 -16.83 -13.11 15.03
N VAL A 109 -16.83 -13.52 13.76
CA VAL A 109 -17.15 -14.89 13.39
C VAL A 109 -16.03 -15.73 13.97
N SER A 110 -16.37 -16.60 14.91
CA SER A 110 -15.46 -17.65 15.39
C SER A 110 -15.08 -18.51 14.19
N ARG A 111 -13.95 -18.18 13.58
CA ARG A 111 -13.43 -18.96 12.45
C ARG A 111 -13.02 -20.32 13.01
N PRO A 112 -13.43 -21.44 12.39
CA PRO A 112 -12.81 -22.71 12.72
C PRO A 112 -11.29 -22.56 12.55
N PRO A 113 -10.48 -23.26 13.37
CA PRO A 113 -9.03 -23.22 13.23
C PRO A 113 -8.68 -23.52 11.76
N LEU A 114 -8.05 -22.56 11.10
CA LEU A 114 -7.64 -22.71 9.72
C LEU A 114 -6.64 -23.87 9.66
N ARG A 115 -6.84 -24.79 8.70
CA ARG A 115 -5.81 -25.78 8.38
C ARG A 115 -4.64 -25.03 7.76
N VAL A 116 -3.59 -24.82 8.54
CA VAL A 116 -2.33 -24.28 8.04
C VAL A 116 -1.55 -25.43 7.43
N VAL A 117 -1.30 -25.36 6.13
CA VAL A 117 -0.34 -26.23 5.45
C VAL A 117 1.00 -25.50 5.47
N ILE A 118 2.00 -26.11 6.08
CA ILE A 118 3.38 -25.62 6.05
C ILE A 118 4.15 -26.54 5.12
N GLU A 119 4.70 -25.98 4.07
CA GLU A 119 5.56 -26.68 3.13
C GLU A 119 7.00 -26.25 3.38
N PHE A 120 7.89 -27.23 3.57
CA PHE A 120 9.32 -27.00 3.72
C PHE A 120 9.97 -27.34 2.39
N LEU A 121 10.67 -26.37 1.80
CA LEU A 121 11.48 -26.59 0.61
C LEU A 121 12.86 -27.07 1.05
N THR A 122 13.15 -28.35 0.79
CA THR A 122 14.41 -29.01 1.13
C THR A 122 15.04 -29.60 -0.13
N ASP A 123 16.36 -29.82 -0.11
CA ASP A 123 17.03 -30.58 -1.16
C ASP A 123 16.80 -32.09 -0.97
N GLU A 124 17.03 -32.87 -2.03
CA GLU A 124 16.71 -34.31 -2.05
C GLU A 124 17.49 -35.10 -0.97
N ALA A 125 18.72 -34.68 -0.66
CA ALA A 125 19.53 -35.33 0.37
C ALA A 125 18.96 -35.10 1.78
N THR A 126 18.51 -33.88 2.09
CA THR A 126 17.90 -33.56 3.38
C THR A 126 16.51 -34.17 3.54
N GLU A 127 15.73 -34.30 2.46
CA GLU A 127 14.43 -35.00 2.50
C GLU A 127 14.57 -36.48 2.91
N VAL A 128 15.55 -37.19 2.33
CA VAL A 128 15.82 -38.59 2.66
C VAL A 128 16.24 -38.75 4.12
N GLU A 129 17.02 -37.80 4.65
CA GLU A 129 17.43 -37.83 6.06
C GLU A 129 16.25 -37.56 6.99
N VAL A 130 15.43 -36.55 6.70
CA VAL A 130 14.24 -36.22 7.48
C VAL A 130 13.28 -37.39 7.54
N GLU A 131 13.04 -38.11 6.43
CA GLU A 131 12.13 -39.26 6.46
C GLU A 131 12.65 -40.43 7.28
N LYS A 132 13.96 -40.70 7.26
CA LYS A 132 14.55 -41.73 8.11
C LYS A 132 14.33 -41.41 9.60
N VAL A 133 14.55 -40.15 9.98
CA VAL A 133 14.34 -39.70 11.37
C VAL A 133 12.86 -39.78 11.75
N LEU A 134 11.95 -39.36 10.87
CA LEU A 134 10.51 -39.45 11.11
C LEU A 134 10.06 -40.90 11.30
N MET A 135 10.50 -41.83 10.45
CA MET A 135 10.19 -43.27 10.60
C MET A 135 10.70 -43.84 11.93
N GLN A 136 11.91 -43.46 12.34
CA GLN A 136 12.48 -43.89 13.62
C GLN A 136 11.64 -43.40 14.80
N VAL A 137 11.31 -42.10 14.81
CA VAL A 137 10.47 -41.50 15.86
C VAL A 137 9.08 -42.12 15.88
N MET A 138 8.46 -42.38 14.73
CA MET A 138 7.16 -43.05 14.64
C MET A 138 7.19 -44.44 15.28
N LYS A 139 8.27 -45.20 15.08
CA LYS A 139 8.44 -46.53 15.65
C LYS A 139 8.72 -46.50 17.16
N GLU A 140 9.61 -45.62 17.61
CA GLU A 140 10.03 -45.53 19.01
C GLU A 140 8.95 -44.93 19.92
N GLN A 141 8.25 -43.91 19.43
CA GLN A 141 7.20 -43.20 20.19
C GLN A 141 5.79 -43.73 19.91
N ASN A 142 5.66 -44.78 19.08
CA ASN A 142 4.39 -45.38 18.66
C ASN A 142 3.39 -44.35 18.07
N ILE A 143 3.92 -43.42 17.28
CA ILE A 143 3.16 -42.32 16.65
C ILE A 143 2.61 -42.79 15.29
N LYS A 144 1.34 -42.47 15.01
CA LYS A 144 0.64 -42.98 13.83
C LYS A 144 0.76 -42.10 12.59
N THR A 145 1.03 -40.80 12.76
CA THR A 145 1.06 -39.86 11.64
C THR A 145 2.41 -39.14 11.52
N ARG A 146 2.81 -38.87 10.27
CA ARG A 146 4.01 -38.08 9.94
C ARG A 146 3.99 -36.70 10.62
N GLY A 147 2.82 -36.05 10.63
CA GLY A 147 2.64 -34.74 11.24
C GLY A 147 2.89 -34.73 12.75
N GLU A 148 2.41 -35.73 13.48
CA GLU A 148 2.66 -35.87 14.92
C GLU A 148 4.15 -36.14 15.22
N ALA A 149 4.83 -36.93 14.39
CA ALA A 149 6.26 -37.20 14.54
C ALA A 149 7.11 -35.94 14.29
N LEU A 150 6.76 -35.15 13.27
CA LEU A 150 7.40 -33.86 13.00
C LEU A 150 7.19 -32.88 14.17
N LEU A 151 5.96 -32.82 14.69
CA LEU A 151 5.61 -31.93 15.80
C LEU A 151 6.33 -32.34 17.10
N PHE A 152 6.52 -33.64 17.32
CA PHE A 152 7.35 -34.16 18.40
C PHE A 152 8.80 -33.71 18.29
N LEU A 153 9.43 -33.87 17.12
CA LEU A 153 10.81 -33.42 16.87
C LEU A 153 10.98 -31.92 17.10
N CYS A 154 10.07 -31.09 16.58
CA CYS A 154 10.11 -29.65 16.78
C CYS A 154 10.00 -29.27 18.28
N ARG A 155 9.13 -29.94 19.04
CA ARG A 155 9.00 -29.71 20.49
C ARG A 155 10.25 -30.15 21.26
N PHE A 156 10.78 -31.32 20.93
CA PHE A 156 11.99 -31.85 21.53
C PHE A 156 13.17 -30.89 21.32
N TRP A 157 13.34 -30.38 20.10
CA TRP A 157 14.37 -29.39 19.78
C TRP A 157 14.16 -28.06 20.52
N ALA A 158 12.94 -27.52 20.53
CA ALA A 158 12.64 -26.27 21.24
C ALA A 158 12.94 -26.37 22.75
N GLN A 159 12.67 -27.53 23.36
CA GLN A 159 12.97 -27.77 24.77
C GLN A 159 14.49 -27.86 25.02
N MET A 160 15.24 -28.49 24.12
CA MET A 160 16.71 -28.52 24.17
C MET A 160 17.32 -27.12 24.05
N CYS A 161 16.86 -26.31 23.10
CA CYS A 161 17.33 -24.93 22.95
C CYS A 161 17.01 -24.06 24.17
N SER A 162 15.83 -24.22 24.78
CA SER A 162 15.43 -23.46 25.97
C SER A 162 16.30 -23.80 27.18
N ASN A 163 16.65 -25.08 27.34
CA ASN A 163 17.54 -25.54 28.41
C ASN A 163 19.00 -25.12 28.20
N ALA A 164 19.43 -24.92 26.95
CA ALA A 164 20.77 -24.45 26.62
C ALA A 164 20.98 -22.96 26.92
N GLN A 165 19.91 -22.16 27.00
CA GLN A 165 19.98 -20.72 27.33
C GLN A 165 19.96 -20.41 28.84
N GLN A 166 19.76 -21.42 29.70
CA GLN A 166 19.75 -21.28 31.17
C GLN A 166 21.06 -21.71 31.85
N LYS A 167 22.10 -22.04 31.07
CA LYS A 167 23.48 -22.30 31.53
C LYS A 167 24.41 -21.22 31.02
#